data_AF-Q5QHW3-F1
#
_entry.id   AF-Q5QHW3-F1
#
_cell.length_a   1.000
_cell.length_b   1.000
_cell.length_c   1.000
_cell.angle_alpha   90.00
_cell.angle_beta   90.00
_cell.angle_gamma   90.00
#
_symmetry.space_group_name_H-M   'P 1'
#
loop_
_entity.id
_entity.type
_entity.pdbx_description
1 polymer ?
#
loop_
_entity_poly.entity_id
_entity_poly.type
_entity_poly.pdbx_seq_one_letter_code
_entity_poly.pdbx_strand_id
1 'polypeptide(L)'
;ELRDRFEVFGEIEECTVNLRDDGDSYGFITYRYTCDAFAALENGYTLRRSNETDFELYFCGRKQFFKSNYADLDSNSDDFDPASTKSKYDSLDFDSLLKEAQRSLR
;
A
#
# COMPACT_ATOMS: atom_id res chain seq x y z
N GLU A 1 2.68 -13.58 23.71
CA GLU A 1 3.82 -14.23 23.02
C GLU A 1 4.34 -13.44 21.82
N LEU A 2 3.58 -13.26 20.73
CA LEU A 2 4.08 -12.48 19.57
C LEU A 2 4.40 -11.02 19.97
N ARG A 3 3.46 -10.36 20.67
CA ARG A 3 3.65 -9.02 21.21
C ARG A 3 4.89 -8.93 22.11
N ASP A 4 4.94 -9.72 23.17
CA ASP A 4 6.03 -9.67 24.15
C ASP A 4 7.41 -9.93 23.53
N ARG A 5 7.48 -10.79 22.51
CA ARG A 5 8.71 -11.08 21.78
C ARG A 5 9.21 -9.87 20.99
N PHE A 6 8.30 -9.14 20.37
CA PHE A 6 8.61 -8.02 19.49
C PHE A 6 8.64 -6.65 20.20
N GLU A 7 8.15 -6.58 21.44
CA GLU A 7 8.18 -5.37 22.28
C GLU A 7 9.61 -4.89 22.59
N VAL A 8 10.61 -5.76 22.45
CA VAL A 8 12.03 -5.39 22.56
C VAL A 8 12.48 -4.35 21.54
N PHE A 9 11.82 -4.27 20.38
CA PHE A 9 12.19 -3.34 19.32
C PHE A 9 11.50 -1.98 19.44
N GLY A 10 10.42 -1.88 20.22
CA GLY A 10 9.70 -0.63 20.42
C GLY A 10 8.28 -0.80 20.91
N GLU A 11 7.57 0.32 21.06
CA GLU A 11 6.19 0.35 21.55
C GLU A 11 5.23 -0.21 20.49
N ILE A 12 4.59 -1.33 20.82
CA ILE A 12 3.58 -1.96 19.96
C ILE A 12 2.22 -1.33 20.23
N GLU A 13 1.66 -0.69 19.19
CA GLU A 13 0.33 -0.10 19.20
C GLU A 13 -0.76 -1.18 18.96
N GLU A 14 -0.51 -2.10 18.05
CA GLU A 14 -1.44 -3.17 17.69
C GLU A 14 -0.71 -4.48 17.38
N CYS A 15 -1.27 -5.61 17.83
CA CYS A 15 -0.75 -6.95 17.52
C CYS A 15 -1.93 -7.89 17.27
N THR A 16 -2.00 -8.43 16.05
CA THR A 16 -3.10 -9.30 15.61
C THR A 16 -2.52 -10.60 15.05
N VAL A 17 -3.07 -11.74 15.46
CA VAL A 17 -2.67 -13.06 14.95
C VAL A 17 -3.88 -13.72 14.32
N ASN A 18 -3.73 -14.12 13.06
CA ASN A 18 -4.76 -14.79 12.28
C ASN A 18 -4.31 -16.21 11.94
N LEU A 19 -5.24 -17.15 12.04
CA LEU A 19 -5.07 -18.53 11.61
C LEU A 19 -5.68 -18.67 10.21
N ARG A 20 -5.00 -19.40 9.34
CA ARG A 20 -5.50 -19.79 8.02
C ARG A 20 -6.18 -21.16 8.15
N ASP A 21 -7.10 -21.43 7.22
CA ASP A 21 -7.81 -22.72 7.17
C ASP A 21 -6.85 -23.91 6.92
N ASP A 22 -5.70 -23.65 6.30
CA ASP A 22 -4.64 -24.63 6.03
C ASP A 22 -3.79 -24.99 7.27
N GLY A 23 -4.04 -24.34 8.43
CA GLY A 23 -3.32 -24.56 9.68
C GLY A 23 -2.11 -23.63 9.90
N ASP A 24 -1.76 -22.82 8.90
CA ASP A 24 -0.72 -21.79 9.04
C ASP A 24 -1.24 -20.57 9.80
N SER A 25 -0.35 -19.85 10.48
CA SER A 25 -0.70 -18.62 11.20
C SER A 25 0.14 -17.44 10.70
N TYR A 26 -0.47 -16.25 10.64
CA TYR A 26 0.25 -15.01 10.33
C TYR A 26 -0.12 -13.93 11.33
N GLY A 27 0.87 -13.10 11.67
CA GLY A 27 0.73 -12.01 12.62
C GLY A 27 0.99 -10.66 11.97
N PHE A 28 0.28 -9.64 12.41
CA PHE A 28 0.59 -8.24 12.14
C PHE A 28 1.01 -7.57 13.45
N ILE A 29 2.09 -6.80 13.37
CA ILE A 29 2.57 -5.96 14.46
C ILE A 29 2.68 -4.54 13.93
N THR A 30 1.94 -3.63 14.57
CA THR A 30 1.99 -2.20 14.29
C THR A 30 2.74 -1.53 15.41
N TYR A 31 3.86 -0.89 15.09
CA TYR A 31 4.63 -0.08 16.03
C TYR A 31 4.18 1.38 15.98
N ARG A 32 4.34 2.07 17.11
CA ARG A 32 4.11 3.50 17.20
C ARG A 32 5.05 4.31 16.29
N TYR A 33 6.31 3.86 16.18
CA TYR A 33 7.34 4.52 15.37
C TYR A 33 7.86 3.61 14.26
N THR A 34 8.15 4.20 13.11
CA THR A 34 8.63 3.45 11.94
C THR A 34 10.03 2.90 12.13
N CYS A 35 10.91 3.58 12.88
CA CYS A 35 12.25 3.10 13.20
C CYS A 35 12.23 1.77 13.94
N ASP A 36 11.28 1.60 14.85
CA ASP A 36 11.09 0.39 15.66
C ASP A 36 10.65 -0.77 14.75
N ALA A 37 9.76 -0.49 13.80
CA ALA A 37 9.34 -1.46 12.79
C ALA A 37 10.51 -1.90 11.89
N PHE A 38 11.42 -0.99 11.52
CA PHE A 38 12.63 -1.34 10.77
C PHE A 38 13.59 -2.20 11.60
N ALA A 39 13.84 -1.83 12.86
CA ALA A 39 14.68 -2.61 13.76
C ALA A 39 14.14 -4.03 13.97
N ALA A 40 12.81 -4.16 14.09
CA ALA A 40 12.12 -5.44 14.20
C ALA A 40 12.20 -6.27 12.92
N LEU A 41 12.21 -5.65 11.73
CA LEU A 41 12.36 -6.38 10.47
C LEU A 41 13.80 -6.88 10.27
N GLU A 42 14.79 -6.05 10.59
CA GLU A 42 16.21 -6.40 10.43
C GLU A 42 16.66 -7.45 11.46
N ASN A 43 16.22 -7.31 12.71
CA ASN A 43 16.69 -8.15 13.82
C ASN A 43 15.66 -9.18 14.28
N GLY A 44 14.40 -9.13 13.82
CA GLY A 44 13.33 -10.03 14.30
C GLY A 44 13.59 -11.50 14.03
N TYR A 45 14.35 -11.83 12.98
CA TYR A 45 14.76 -13.22 12.69
C TYR A 45 15.68 -13.80 13.78
N THR A 46 16.39 -12.96 14.53
CA THR A 46 17.26 -13.42 15.64
C THR A 46 16.45 -13.86 16.86
N LEU A 47 15.18 -13.44 16.97
CA LEU A 47 14.27 -13.86 18.03
C LEU A 47 13.64 -15.23 17.77
N ARG A 48 13.97 -15.87 16.64
CA ARG A 48 13.56 -17.22 16.33
C ARG A 48 14.14 -18.20 17.35
N ARG A 49 13.29 -19.01 17.97
CA ARG A 49 13.74 -20.14 18.81
C ARG A 49 14.07 -21.33 17.90
N SER A 50 15.15 -22.05 18.22
CA SER A 50 15.64 -23.19 17.40
C SER A 50 14.65 -24.36 17.24
N ASN A 51 13.55 -24.36 18.00
CA ASN A 51 12.49 -25.37 17.95
C ASN A 51 11.19 -24.89 17.26
N GLU A 52 11.16 -23.66 16.74
CA GLU A 52 9.98 -23.12 16.05
C GLU A 52 10.08 -23.25 14.53
N THR A 53 8.90 -23.44 13.91
CA THR A 53 8.69 -23.40 12.47
C THR A 53 9.26 -22.11 11.88
N ASP A 54 9.84 -22.19 10.69
CA ASP A 54 10.26 -21.02 9.94
C ASP A 54 9.09 -20.05 9.77
N PHE A 55 9.33 -18.77 10.13
CA PHE A 55 8.41 -17.68 9.85
C PHE A 55 9.15 -16.61 9.06
N GLU A 56 8.42 -15.97 8.16
CA GLU A 56 8.94 -14.91 7.33
C GLU A 56 8.43 -13.57 7.85
N LEU A 57 9.32 -12.59 7.96
CA LEU A 57 8.99 -11.22 8.35
C LEU A 57 9.00 -10.33 7.12
N TYR A 58 7.89 -9.66 6.88
CA TYR A 58 7.71 -8.74 5.77
C TYR A 58 7.19 -7.40 6.28
N PHE A 59 7.59 -6.33 5.61
CA PHE A 59 6.95 -5.03 5.84
C PHE A 59 5.54 -5.06 5.27
N CYS A 60 4.55 -5.22 6.13
CA CYS A 60 3.15 -5.13 5.72
C CYS A 60 2.73 -3.66 5.71
N GLY A 61 3.13 -2.94 4.66
CA GLY A 61 2.63 -1.60 4.43
C GLY A 61 1.15 -1.67 4.04
N ARG A 62 0.27 -0.94 4.73
CA ARG A 62 -0.87 -0.30 4.05
C ARG A 62 -0.27 0.65 3.02
N LYS A 63 0.11 0.15 1.82
CA LYS A 63 0.72 0.91 0.73
C LYS A 63 1.52 2.12 1.23
N GLN A 64 2.71 1.90 1.79
CA GLN A 64 3.79 2.77 1.34
C GLN A 64 4.19 2.13 0.03
N PHE A 65 3.53 2.45 -1.10
CA PHE A 65 3.89 3.66 -1.83
C PHE A 65 5.31 4.05 -1.37
N PHE A 66 6.29 3.34 -1.93
CA PHE A 66 7.46 4.07 -2.42
C PHE A 66 6.90 5.41 -2.88
N LYS A 67 7.37 6.49 -2.27
CA LYS A 67 7.26 7.79 -2.92
C LYS A 67 8.09 7.67 -4.21
N SER A 68 7.64 6.89 -5.18
CA SER A 68 7.88 7.18 -6.57
C SER A 68 7.34 8.59 -6.66
N ASN A 69 8.24 9.55 -6.76
CA ASN A 69 7.90 10.91 -7.09
C ASN A 69 6.92 10.81 -8.26
N TYR A 70 5.65 11.12 -8.00
CA TYR A 70 4.67 11.39 -9.05
C TYR A 70 4.99 12.72 -9.75
N ALA A 71 6.23 13.22 -9.64
CA ALA A 71 6.72 14.44 -10.25
C ALA A 71 7.36 14.16 -11.62
N ASP A 72 7.70 12.91 -11.92
CA ASP A 72 8.46 12.55 -13.12
C ASP A 72 7.57 12.45 -14.37
N LEU A 73 6.24 12.48 -14.20
CA LEU A 73 5.26 12.31 -15.27
C LEU A 73 4.79 13.63 -15.91
N ASP A 74 5.28 14.79 -15.46
CA ASP A 74 4.98 16.10 -16.06
C ASP A 74 6.08 16.59 -17.02
N SER A 75 7.20 15.86 -17.15
CA SER A 75 8.30 16.28 -18.04
C SER A 75 8.08 15.97 -19.53
N ASN A 76 6.83 15.75 -19.97
CA ASN A 76 6.51 15.54 -21.39
C ASN A 76 5.55 16.61 -21.94
N SER A 77 5.66 17.86 -21.48
CA SER A 77 4.86 18.98 -22.00
C SER A 77 5.34 19.51 -23.36
N ASP A 78 6.48 19.06 -23.88
CA ASP A 78 7.08 19.65 -25.09
C ASP A 78 6.61 19.03 -26.42
N ASP A 79 5.77 17.99 -26.40
CA ASP A 79 5.22 17.34 -27.61
C ASP A 79 3.68 17.45 -27.75
N PHE A 80 3.02 18.30 -26.94
CA PHE A 80 1.57 18.48 -27.07
C PHE A 80 1.24 19.57 -28.08
N ASP A 81 0.91 19.19 -29.31
CA ASP A 81 0.29 20.10 -30.29
C ASP A 81 -1.21 20.28 -29.93
N PRO A 82 -1.61 21.43 -29.33
CA PRO A 82 -2.98 21.65 -28.85
C PRO A 82 -4.00 21.75 -30.01
N ALA A 83 -3.54 21.79 -31.26
CA ALA A 83 -4.41 21.77 -32.42
C ALA A 83 -4.98 20.38 -32.73
N SER A 84 -4.36 19.29 -32.24
CA SER A 84 -4.71 17.92 -32.63
C SER A 84 -5.75 17.23 -31.74
N THR A 85 -6.00 17.74 -30.53
CA THR A 85 -6.83 17.04 -29.53
C THR A 85 -8.20 17.64 -29.28
N LYS A 86 -8.70 18.55 -30.14
CA LYS A 86 -10.07 19.07 -30.01
C LYS A 86 -11.07 17.93 -30.18
N SER A 87 -11.46 17.37 -29.05
CA SER A 87 -12.48 16.36 -28.96
C SER A 87 -13.80 17.02 -29.31
N LYS A 88 -14.68 16.34 -30.04
CA LYS A 88 -16.05 16.82 -30.31
C LYS A 88 -16.84 17.12 -29.02
N TYR A 89 -16.34 16.65 -27.87
CA TYR A 89 -16.89 16.85 -26.54
C TYR A 89 -16.46 18.19 -25.90
N ASP A 90 -15.39 18.84 -26.37
CA ASP A 90 -14.92 20.14 -25.83
C ASP A 90 -15.89 21.30 -26.09
N SER A 91 -16.75 21.15 -27.11
CA SER A 91 -17.77 22.15 -27.48
C SER A 91 -19.15 21.87 -26.87
N LEU A 92 -19.31 20.82 -26.07
CA LEU A 92 -20.59 20.47 -25.45
C LEU A 92 -20.68 21.00 -24.02
N ASP A 93 -21.87 21.48 -23.65
CA ASP A 93 -22.16 21.86 -22.28
C ASP A 93 -22.43 20.62 -21.40
N PHE A 94 -22.32 20.82 -20.09
CA PHE A 94 -22.48 19.76 -19.09
C PHE A 94 -23.78 18.97 -19.28
N ASP A 95 -24.89 19.66 -19.54
CA ASP A 95 -26.20 19.04 -19.70
C ASP A 95 -26.29 18.15 -20.95
N SER A 96 -25.61 18.52 -22.05
CA SER A 96 -25.56 17.69 -23.27
C SER A 96 -24.73 16.43 -23.06
N LEU A 97 -23.57 16.55 -22.40
CA LEU A 97 -22.72 15.40 -22.05
C LEU A 97 -23.47 14.41 -21.17
N LEU A 98 -24.17 14.91 -20.15
CA LEU A 98 -24.93 14.07 -19.22
C LEU A 98 -26.05 13.31 -19.92
N LYS A 99 -26.78 13.96 -20.84
CA LYS A 99 -27.84 13.30 -21.64
C LYS A 99 -27.29 12.23 -22.57
N GLU A 100 -26.14 12.47 -23.21
CA GLU A 100 -25.51 11.49 -24.10
C GLU A 100 -25.07 10.24 -23.33
N ALA A 101 -24.44 10.43 -22.17
CA ALA A 101 -24.01 9.33 -21.29
C ALA A 101 -25.20 8.50 -20.76
N GLN A 102 -26.33 9.14 -20.46
CA GLN A 102 -27.54 8.43 -20.03
C GLN A 102 -28.20 7.62 -21.17
N ARG A 103 -28.02 8.04 -22.43
CA ARG A 103 -28.55 7.32 -23.60
C ARG A 103 -27.76 6.07 -23.96
N SER A 104 -26.46 6.03 -23.67
CA SER A 104 -25.60 4.86 -23.94
C SER A 104 -25.81 3.71 -22.96
N LEU A 105 -26.52 3.95 -21.85
CA LEU A 105 -26.84 2.95 -20.83
C LEU A 105 -28.08 2.07 -21.15
N ARG A 106 -28.66 2.18 -22.34
CA ARG A 106 -29.91 1.50 -22.71
C ARG A 106 -29.69 0.33 -23.67
#